data_AF-A0A2V8GM20-F1
#
_entry.id   AF-A0A2V8GM20-F1
#
_cell.length_a   1.000
_cell.length_b   1.000
_cell.length_c   1.000
_cell.angle_alpha   90.00
_cell.angle_beta   90.00
_cell.angle_gamma   90.00
#
_symmetry.space_group_name_H-M   'P 1'
#
loop_
_entity.id
_entity.type
_entity.pdbx_description
1 polymer ?
#
loop_
_entity_poly.entity_id
_entity_poly.type
_entity_poly.pdbx_seq_one_letter_code
_entity_poly.pdbx_strand_id
1 'polypeptide(L)'
;MAAKSKMERRKFLKGGMLAGAAAIAQPKAVMAQQSPSASEEAEVLITDSCGSDYMVDVIKSLGFEYVCANPGSSFRGMQESIINYGGNRNPEFITNCHEESSVAMAHGYFKIEGKPMAVLAHGTVGL
;
A
#
# COMPACT_ATOMS: atom_id res chain seq x y z
N MET A 1 -20.01 -15.96 -22.07
CA MET A 1 -19.32 -14.77 -21.52
C MET A 1 -18.54 -15.25 -20.30
N ALA A 2 -17.25 -15.56 -20.47
CA ALA A 2 -16.45 -16.21 -19.44
C ALA A 2 -16.13 -15.21 -18.32
N ALA A 3 -16.57 -15.52 -17.10
CA ALA A 3 -16.17 -14.78 -15.92
C ALA A 3 -14.64 -14.92 -15.75
N LYS A 4 -13.90 -13.84 -15.98
CA LYS A 4 -12.49 -13.77 -15.59
C LYS A 4 -12.45 -13.96 -14.07
N SER A 5 -11.91 -15.08 -13.62
CA SER A 5 -11.54 -15.27 -12.22
C SER A 5 -10.55 -14.17 -11.86
N LYS A 6 -11.03 -13.12 -11.17
CA LYS A 6 -10.20 -12.04 -10.66
C LYS A 6 -9.41 -12.65 -9.51
N MET A 7 -8.20 -13.08 -9.79
CA MET A 7 -7.31 -13.57 -8.75
C MET A 7 -7.05 -12.42 -7.78
N GLU A 8 -7.54 -12.55 -6.54
CA GLU A 8 -7.32 -11.57 -5.48
C GLU A 8 -5.82 -11.42 -5.21
N ARG A 9 -5.29 -10.19 -5.35
CA ARG A 9 -3.84 -9.89 -5.25
C ARG A 9 -3.22 -10.44 -3.96
N ARG A 10 -3.95 -10.37 -2.84
CA ARG A 10 -3.52 -10.91 -1.54
C ARG A 10 -3.30 -12.42 -1.59
N LYS A 11 -4.23 -13.15 -2.21
CA LYS A 11 -4.13 -14.60 -2.42
C LYS A 11 -2.98 -14.94 -3.37
N PHE A 12 -2.81 -14.15 -4.43
CA PHE A 12 -1.70 -14.32 -5.38
C PHE A 12 -0.33 -14.13 -4.71
N LEU A 13 -0.13 -13.03 -3.98
CA LEU A 13 1.17 -12.73 -3.37
C LEU A 13 1.50 -13.70 -2.23
N LYS A 14 0.51 -14.15 -1.47
CA LYS A 14 0.66 -15.23 -0.48
C LYS A 14 1.12 -16.55 -1.12
N GLY A 15 0.57 -16.92 -2.27
CA GLY A 15 0.96 -18.13 -3.01
C GLY A 15 2.26 -18.00 -3.80
N GLY A 16 2.56 -16.82 -4.35
CA GLY A 16 3.72 -16.56 -5.19
C GLY A 16 5.04 -16.48 -4.41
N MET A 17 5.01 -16.01 -3.16
CA MET A 17 6.19 -15.95 -2.29
C MET A 17 6.71 -17.35 -1.90
N LEU A 18 5.84 -18.36 -1.88
CA LEU A 18 6.22 -19.77 -1.69
C LEU A 18 6.89 -20.39 -2.93
N ALA A 19 6.61 -19.88 -4.13
CA ALA A 19 7.17 -20.41 -5.38
C ALA A 19 8.49 -19.74 -5.80
N GLY A 20 8.75 -18.50 -5.38
CA GLY A 20 9.95 -17.74 -5.73
C GLY A 20 11.24 -18.23 -5.06
N ALA A 21 11.14 -18.92 -3.91
CA ALA A 21 12.30 -19.45 -3.21
C ALA A 21 12.97 -20.64 -3.93
N ALA A 22 12.30 -21.27 -4.89
CA ALA A 22 12.77 -22.50 -5.53
C ALA A 22 13.46 -22.31 -6.90
N ALA A 23 13.49 -21.10 -7.48
CA ALA A 23 13.82 -20.92 -8.91
C ALA A 23 14.97 -19.96 -9.24
N ILE A 24 15.89 -19.66 -8.32
CA ILE A 24 17.09 -18.87 -8.64
C ILE A 24 18.26 -19.80 -8.96
N ALA A 25 18.37 -20.20 -10.23
CA ALA A 25 19.61 -20.76 -10.77
C ALA A 25 20.67 -19.65 -10.82
N GLN A 26 21.78 -19.81 -10.10
CA GLN A 26 22.88 -18.84 -10.03
C GLN A 26 23.71 -18.81 -11.33
N PRO A 27 23.98 -17.65 -11.94
CA PRO A 27 25.17 -17.46 -12.74
C PRO A 27 26.34 -17.03 -11.83
N LYS A 28 27.48 -17.70 -11.96
CA LYS A 28 28.74 -17.33 -11.28
C LYS A 28 29.36 -16.09 -11.94
N ALA A 29 29.65 -15.06 -11.13
CA ALA A 29 30.91 -14.30 -11.04
C ALA A 29 30.69 -12.78 -10.78
N VAL A 30 31.17 -12.31 -9.62
CA VAL A 30 32.24 -11.31 -9.38
C VAL A 30 32.19 -10.97 -7.88
N MET A 31 33.26 -11.29 -7.15
CA MET A 31 33.39 -11.02 -5.71
C MET A 31 33.52 -9.52 -5.45
N ALA A 32 32.45 -8.90 -4.96
CA ALA A 32 32.54 -7.79 -4.02
C ALA A 32 32.38 -8.36 -2.61
N GLN A 33 33.25 -7.96 -1.68
CA GLN A 33 33.25 -8.43 -0.30
C GLN A 33 32.00 -7.91 0.43
N GLN A 34 30.88 -8.59 0.26
CA GLN A 34 29.71 -8.47 1.12
C GLN A 34 29.90 -9.43 2.29
N SER A 35 29.94 -8.89 3.51
CA SER A 35 29.74 -9.65 4.74
C SER A 35 28.50 -10.54 4.58
N PRO A 36 28.51 -11.81 5.01
CA PRO A 36 27.33 -12.65 4.90
C PRO A 36 26.28 -12.11 5.89
N SER A 37 25.38 -11.26 5.42
CA SER A 37 24.12 -11.08 6.12
C SER A 37 23.46 -12.44 6.08
N ALA A 38 23.18 -13.00 7.26
CA ALA A 38 22.32 -14.16 7.37
C ALA A 38 21.13 -13.94 6.44
N SER A 39 20.76 -14.97 5.68
CA SER A 39 19.54 -14.98 4.90
C SER A 39 18.37 -14.80 5.86
N GLU A 40 18.02 -13.55 6.15
CA GLU A 40 16.77 -13.19 6.80
C GLU A 40 15.69 -13.71 5.87
N GLU A 41 15.01 -14.77 6.30
CA GLU A 41 13.80 -15.22 5.64
C GLU A 41 12.89 -13.99 5.52
N ALA A 42 12.61 -13.56 4.29
CA ALA A 42 11.82 -12.36 4.05
C ALA A 42 10.50 -12.49 4.82
N GLU A 43 10.30 -11.63 5.83
CA GLU A 43 9.13 -11.69 6.68
C GLU A 43 7.87 -11.58 5.81
N VAL A 44 6.98 -12.56 5.90
CA VAL A 44 5.73 -12.57 5.13
C VAL A 44 4.75 -11.60 5.78
N LEU A 45 4.71 -10.37 5.28
CA LEU A 45 3.89 -9.29 5.83
C LEU A 45 2.47 -9.21 5.22
N ILE A 46 2.04 -10.26 4.53
CA ILE A 46 0.77 -10.33 3.79
C ILE A 46 -0.24 -11.16 4.58
N THR A 47 -1.42 -10.58 4.84
CA THR A 47 -2.55 -11.23 5.53
C THR A 47 -3.77 -11.36 4.61
N ASP A 48 -4.64 -12.34 4.87
CA ASP A 48 -5.89 -12.51 4.13
C ASP A 48 -6.93 -11.42 4.49
N SER A 49 -6.94 -11.00 5.76
CA SER A 49 -7.80 -9.92 6.28
C SER A 49 -7.00 -8.98 7.16
N CYS A 50 -7.14 -7.67 6.94
CA CYS A 50 -6.46 -6.65 7.73
C CYS A 50 -7.49 -5.79 8.48
N GLY A 51 -7.19 -5.36 9.72
CA GLY A 51 -8.07 -4.43 10.45
C GLY A 51 -8.31 -3.11 9.71
N SER A 52 -7.42 -2.74 8.80
CA SER A 52 -7.60 -1.59 7.91
C SER A 52 -8.71 -1.75 6.87
N ASP A 53 -9.13 -2.98 6.53
CA ASP A 53 -10.27 -3.21 5.63
C ASP A 53 -11.54 -2.58 6.24
N TYR A 54 -11.76 -2.81 7.54
CA TYR A 54 -12.85 -2.19 8.29
C TYR A 54 -12.73 -0.66 8.31
N MET A 55 -11.51 -0.13 8.49
CA MET A 55 -11.32 1.32 8.46
C MET A 55 -11.59 1.92 7.08
N VAL A 56 -11.34 1.19 5.99
CA VAL A 56 -11.74 1.63 4.64
C VAL A 56 -13.26 1.75 4.52
N ASP A 57 -14.02 0.85 5.12
CA ASP A 57 -15.49 0.95 5.14
C ASP A 57 -15.99 2.15 5.95
N VAL A 58 -15.31 2.47 7.05
CA VAL A 58 -15.57 3.70 7.82
C VAL A 58 -15.24 4.94 6.99
N ILE A 59 -14.09 4.98 6.32
CA ILE A 59 -13.70 6.12 5.47
C ILE A 59 -14.71 6.30 4.32
N LYS A 60 -15.19 5.19 3.73
CA LYS A 60 -16.26 5.18 2.72
C LYS A 60 -17.55 5.79 3.23
N SER A 61 -17.97 5.43 4.44
CA SER A 61 -19.21 5.94 5.03
C SER A 61 -19.16 7.45 5.35
N LEU A 62 -17.95 7.98 5.58
CA LEU A 62 -17.70 9.41 5.77
C LEU A 62 -17.71 10.20 4.45
N GLY A 63 -17.72 9.53 3.29
CA GLY A 63 -17.84 10.18 1.99
C GLY A 63 -16.56 10.85 1.48
N PHE A 64 -15.38 10.40 1.93
CA PHE A 64 -14.12 10.89 1.37
C PHE A 64 -13.95 10.44 -0.08
N GLU A 65 -13.74 11.41 -0.96
CA GLU A 65 -13.52 11.16 -2.39
C GLU A 65 -12.06 10.81 -2.68
N TYR A 66 -11.13 11.41 -1.93
CA TYR A 66 -9.70 11.29 -2.15
C TYR A 66 -8.93 11.14 -0.84
N VAL A 67 -7.81 10.43 -0.92
CA VAL A 67 -6.81 10.35 0.13
C VAL A 67 -5.41 10.53 -0.46
N CYS A 68 -4.63 11.42 0.11
CA CYS A 68 -3.27 11.71 -0.35
C CYS A 68 -2.24 11.22 0.65
N ALA A 69 -1.14 10.64 0.17
CA ALA A 69 -0.06 10.19 1.04
C ALA A 69 1.27 10.05 0.31
N ASN A 70 2.34 10.32 1.03
CA ASN A 70 3.65 9.74 0.73
C ASN A 70 3.67 8.28 1.20
N PRO A 71 3.82 7.26 0.34
CA PRO A 71 3.73 5.85 0.74
C PRO A 71 4.64 5.50 1.91
N GLY A 72 4.11 4.72 2.86
CA GLY A 72 4.76 4.48 4.15
C GLY A 72 4.57 3.08 4.70
N SER A 73 5.62 2.54 5.31
CA SER A 73 5.56 1.21 5.96
C SER A 73 4.64 1.20 7.18
N SER A 74 4.54 2.31 7.91
CA SER A 74 3.72 2.46 9.12
C SER A 74 2.22 2.27 8.88
N PHE A 75 1.73 2.60 7.68
CA PHE A 75 0.33 2.44 7.29
C PHE A 75 0.15 1.57 6.04
N ARG A 76 1.12 0.68 5.76
CA ARG A 76 1.09 -0.24 4.60
C ARG A 76 -0.23 -1.01 4.46
N GLY A 77 -0.82 -1.42 5.60
CA GLY A 77 -2.10 -2.13 5.62
C GLY A 77 -3.25 -1.26 5.11
N MET A 78 -3.27 0.02 5.50
CA MET A 78 -4.25 0.99 5.01
C MET A 78 -4.09 1.26 3.52
N GLN A 79 -2.87 1.47 3.03
CA GLN A 79 -2.60 1.63 1.60
C GLN A 79 -3.06 0.41 0.78
N GLU A 80 -2.71 -0.80 1.22
CA GLU A 80 -3.13 -2.06 0.59
C GLU A 80 -4.66 -2.22 0.60
N SER A 81 -5.31 -1.82 1.70
CA SER A 81 -6.76 -1.91 1.85
C SER A 81 -7.49 -0.91 0.96
N ILE A 82 -7.05 0.34 0.87
CA ILE A 82 -7.69 1.33 -0.01
C ILE A 82 -7.62 0.87 -1.47
N ILE A 83 -6.45 0.40 -1.90
CA ILE A 83 -6.22 0.03 -3.30
C ILE A 83 -6.95 -1.28 -3.67
N ASN A 84 -6.78 -2.34 -2.88
CA ASN A 84 -7.24 -3.67 -3.28
C ASN A 84 -8.59 -4.05 -2.69
N TYR A 85 -8.82 -3.81 -1.39
CA TYR A 85 -10.12 -4.08 -0.77
C TYR A 85 -11.15 -3.00 -1.13
N GLY A 86 -10.74 -1.73 -1.05
CA GLY A 86 -11.55 -0.56 -1.33
C GLY A 86 -11.82 -0.36 -2.82
N GLY A 87 -10.99 -0.94 -3.69
CA GLY A 87 -11.08 -0.80 -5.14
C GLY A 87 -10.55 0.53 -5.67
N ASN A 88 -9.72 1.23 -4.89
CA ASN A 88 -9.15 2.54 -5.21
C ASN A 88 -10.21 3.58 -5.65
N ARG A 89 -11.37 3.58 -4.98
CA ARG A 89 -12.48 4.46 -5.28
C ARG A 89 -13.23 4.78 -4.00
N ASN A 90 -13.52 6.08 -3.81
CA ASN A 90 -14.23 6.60 -2.63
C ASN A 90 -13.62 6.04 -1.32
N PRO A 91 -12.34 6.27 -1.01
CA PRO A 91 -11.46 7.27 -1.63
C PRO A 91 -10.54 6.69 -2.72
N GLU A 92 -10.17 7.53 -3.68
CA GLU A 92 -9.03 7.27 -4.57
C GLU A 92 -7.71 7.66 -3.87
N PHE A 93 -6.70 6.79 -3.96
CA PHE A 93 -5.38 6.98 -3.34
C PHE A 93 -4.44 7.74 -4.28
N ILE A 94 -4.07 8.95 -3.89
CA ILE A 94 -3.14 9.82 -4.61
C ILE A 94 -1.77 9.75 -3.93
N THR A 95 -0.75 9.35 -4.68
CA THR A 95 0.62 9.24 -4.18
C THR A 95 1.38 10.56 -4.33
N ASN A 96 2.08 10.96 -3.28
CA ASN A 96 2.97 12.13 -3.26
C ASN A 96 4.40 11.73 -2.86
N CYS A 97 5.37 12.62 -3.09
CA CYS A 97 6.75 12.41 -2.62
C CYS A 97 6.96 12.87 -1.17
N HIS A 98 6.14 13.79 -0.68
CA HIS A 98 6.24 14.38 0.65
C HIS A 98 4.85 14.65 1.26
N GLU A 99 4.77 14.53 2.57
CA GLU A 99 3.56 14.78 3.36
C GLU A 99 3.12 16.24 3.25
N GLU A 100 4.07 17.19 3.21
CA GLU A 100 3.78 18.61 2.99
C GLU A 100 2.97 18.82 1.70
N SER A 101 3.35 18.17 0.60
CA SER A 101 2.60 18.23 -0.65
C SER A 101 1.21 17.58 -0.52
N SER A 102 1.11 16.48 0.23
CA SER A 102 -0.16 15.79 0.49
C SER A 102 -1.16 16.71 1.22
N VAL A 103 -0.69 17.42 2.25
CA VAL A 103 -1.48 18.39 3.02
C VAL A 103 -1.82 19.63 2.19
N ALA A 104 -0.87 20.15 1.42
CA ALA A 104 -1.12 21.29 0.54
C ALA A 104 -2.21 20.99 -0.50
N MET A 105 -2.21 19.78 -1.08
CA MET A 105 -3.27 19.35 -2.00
C MET A 105 -4.62 19.24 -1.30
N ALA A 106 -4.69 18.63 -0.11
CA ALA A 106 -5.94 18.52 0.65
C ALA A 106 -6.51 19.91 1.01
N HIS A 107 -5.65 20.84 1.38
CA HIS A 107 -6.03 22.22 1.66
C HIS A 107 -6.55 22.96 0.41
N GLY A 108 -5.88 22.78 -0.74
CA GLY A 108 -6.34 23.32 -2.03
C GLY A 108 -7.69 22.73 -2.45
N TYR A 109 -7.86 21.42 -2.30
CA TYR A 109 -9.11 20.72 -2.60
C TYR A 109 -10.28 21.26 -1.78
N PHE A 110 -10.10 21.42 -0.47
CA PHE A 110 -11.14 21.99 0.39
C PHE A 110 -11.53 23.42 -0.03
N LYS A 111 -10.55 24.25 -0.41
CA LYS A 111 -10.82 25.63 -0.85
C LYS A 111 -11.64 25.70 -2.14
N ILE A 112 -11.50 24.73 -3.05
CA ILE A 112 -12.18 24.74 -4.36
C ILE A 112 -13.52 24.01 -4.29
N GLU A 113 -13.55 22.80 -3.71
CA GLU A 113 -14.73 21.93 -3.71
C GLU A 113 -15.59 22.08 -2.45
N GLY A 114 -15.04 22.67 -1.37
CA GLY A 114 -15.72 22.75 -0.07
C GLY A 114 -15.86 21.40 0.66
N LYS A 115 -15.22 20.35 0.15
CA LYS A 115 -15.27 18.97 0.68
C LYS A 115 -13.94 18.59 1.34
N PRO A 116 -13.95 17.76 2.40
CA PRO A 116 -12.72 17.31 3.03
C PRO A 116 -12.00 16.27 2.16
N MET A 117 -10.66 16.29 2.21
CA MET A 117 -9.77 15.28 1.63
C MET A 117 -8.92 14.70 2.74
N ALA A 118 -8.76 13.38 2.77
CA ALA A 118 -7.98 12.70 3.79
C ALA A 118 -6.48 12.75 3.46
N VAL A 119 -5.63 12.76 4.48
CA VAL A 119 -4.17 12.65 4.33
C VAL A 119 -3.66 11.57 5.28
N LEU A 120 -2.81 10.65 4.78
CA LEU A 120 -2.07 9.72 5.62
C LEU A 120 -0.65 10.25 5.81
N ALA A 121 -0.26 10.45 7.06
CA ALA A 121 1.06 10.98 7.43
C ALA A 121 1.85 9.94 8.22
N HIS A 122 3.17 9.99 8.08
CA HIS A 122 4.07 9.23 8.94
C HIS A 122 4.11 9.84 10.34
N GLY A 123 4.14 8.99 11.38
CA GLY A 123 4.05 9.45 12.77
C GLY A 123 5.26 10.23 13.30
N THR A 124 6.47 10.07 12.73
CA THR A 124 7.70 10.70 13.23
C THR A 124 8.27 11.79 12.34
N VAL A 125 8.12 11.65 11.02
CA VAL A 125 8.69 12.57 10.01
C VAL A 125 7.63 13.27 9.17
N GLY A 126 6.36 12.88 9.33
CA GLY A 126 5.24 13.40 8.56
C GLY A 126 4.30 14.32 9.36
N LEU A 127 4.60 14.58 10.63
CA LEU A 127 3.87 15.49 11.52
C LEU A 127 4.66 16.78 11.79
#